data_AF-A0A7L9J3R9-F1
#
_entry.id   AF-A0A7L9J3R9-F1
#
_cell.length_a   1.000
_cell.length_b   1.000
_cell.length_c   1.000
_cell.angle_alpha   90.00
_cell.angle_beta   90.00
_cell.angle_gamma   90.00
#
_symmetry.space_group_name_H-M   'P 1'
#
loop_
_entity.id
_entity.type
_entity.pdbx_description
1 polymer ?
#
loop_
_entity_poly.entity_id
_entity_poly.type
_entity_poly.pdbx_seq_one_letter_code
_entity_poly.pdbx_strand_id
1 'polypeptide(L)'
;MSAKDRRSVGELLLDSELAARDVLMDADEVDGATMLRTWGEVVESAGDLWDSLPRPDIGAEDTDYSLMAQLQAMNGHLMRTARGRQWPGEGDPDERLLRIAENLTRASDLLARRDSTAMNPQIRADVGAARARLVHTLYIGAHGVHVTLDREVRNMQARRAAVRSPEAGKRPPGPDYPNNLEFAVMSRTRDRIAAFEQLAGSYVSRTYPHALDGEHKPPPQADRLRQALATWDIQAHRSLSRSPSAENIFLAAQTQMMIAQGGQVLLRAAGQAGRIDADLYASRLAPAMDNAHAAWSNLSRSWSHLMPPHALVNADRSLVEAANEVRAAYRDVAYDRTRPADAFEIADRVDLRATAQTVQQSISSSVDVAHVIGHATDDPDVRVLARLLNARAQHLQGVEGAAADAPSGGWVTAAEHVNNAPAVLPELVREELQARTDAVAASTSVAMGAASSLESKASSPARPAANGRMHQDRAVAQTSVVQSIGLEAGH
;
A
#
# COMPACT_ATOMS: atom_id res chain seq x y z
N MET A 1 -25.01 0.48 6.30
CA MET A 1 -24.68 1.89 5.99
C MET A 1 -23.21 1.91 5.59
N SER A 2 -22.89 2.17 4.31
CA SER A 2 -21.49 2.35 3.87
C SER A 2 -20.89 3.49 4.70
N ALA A 3 -19.72 3.24 5.30
CA ALA A 3 -19.00 4.28 6.00
C ALA A 3 -18.63 5.34 4.96
N LYS A 4 -19.15 6.56 5.11
CA LYS A 4 -18.82 7.67 4.22
C LYS A 4 -17.32 7.91 4.34
N ASP A 5 -16.54 7.53 3.32
CA ASP A 5 -15.08 7.77 3.32
C ASP A 5 -14.78 9.25 3.63
N ARG A 6 -13.96 9.43 4.68
CA ARG A 6 -13.78 10.69 5.42
C ARG A 6 -12.55 11.48 4.92
N ARG A 7 -11.88 10.98 3.88
CA ARG A 7 -10.69 11.63 3.32
C ARG A 7 -11.04 13.00 2.73
N SER A 8 -10.15 13.96 2.99
CA SER A 8 -10.17 15.32 2.44
C SER A 8 -9.66 15.35 0.99
N VAL A 9 -9.85 16.48 0.30
CA VAL A 9 -9.33 16.71 -1.06
C VAL A 9 -7.82 16.47 -1.14
N GLY A 10 -7.05 16.99 -0.18
CA GLY A 10 -5.60 16.81 -0.13
C GLY A 10 -5.19 15.35 0.01
N GLU A 11 -5.95 14.57 0.78
CA GLU A 11 -5.71 13.13 0.96
C GLU A 11 -6.07 12.30 -0.26
N LEU A 12 -7.15 12.64 -0.98
CA LEU A 12 -7.52 12.01 -2.24
C LEU A 12 -6.48 12.30 -3.33
N LEU A 13 -5.98 13.53 -3.41
CA LEU A 13 -4.90 13.91 -4.32
C LEU A 13 -3.60 13.17 -4.00
N LEU A 14 -3.23 13.08 -2.72
CA LEU A 14 -2.05 12.33 -2.30
C LEU A 14 -2.20 10.85 -2.64
N ASP A 15 -3.34 10.24 -2.33
CA ASP A 15 -3.64 8.84 -2.67
C ASP A 15 -3.54 8.58 -4.18
N SER A 16 -3.99 9.53 -4.99
CA SER A 16 -3.88 9.48 -6.46
C SER A 16 -2.42 9.54 -6.93
N GLU A 17 -1.60 10.42 -6.35
CA GLU A 17 -0.17 10.52 -6.68
C GLU A 17 0.57 9.21 -6.41
N LEU A 18 0.18 8.50 -5.35
CA LEU A 18 0.79 7.23 -4.97
C LEU A 18 0.30 6.08 -5.84
N ALA A 19 -0.99 6.04 -6.15
CA ALA A 19 -1.51 5.11 -7.13
C ALA A 19 -0.82 5.31 -8.50
N ALA A 20 -0.48 6.54 -8.88
CA ALA A 20 0.30 6.80 -10.09
C ALA A 20 1.74 6.25 -9.99
N ARG A 21 2.37 6.31 -8.82
CA ARG A 21 3.67 5.66 -8.59
C ARG A 21 3.57 4.15 -8.69
N ASP A 22 2.52 3.55 -8.16
CA ASP A 22 2.27 2.10 -8.28
C ASP A 22 2.12 1.73 -9.77
N VAL A 23 1.38 2.51 -10.56
CA VAL A 23 1.30 2.35 -12.03
C VAL A 23 2.67 2.34 -12.70
N LEU A 24 3.58 3.21 -12.28
CA LEU A 24 4.94 3.26 -12.82
C LEU A 24 5.80 2.09 -12.36
N MET A 25 5.70 1.69 -11.09
CA MET A 25 6.50 0.61 -10.52
C MET A 25 6.16 -0.74 -11.11
N ASP A 26 4.87 -1.01 -11.39
CA ASP A 26 4.41 -2.24 -12.03
C ASP A 26 4.00 -1.99 -13.50
N ALA A 27 4.68 -1.06 -14.17
CA ALA A 27 4.50 -0.82 -15.60
C ALA A 27 4.89 -2.06 -16.45
N ASP A 28 5.66 -2.98 -15.88
CA ASP A 28 6.01 -4.25 -16.50
C ASP A 28 4.94 -5.35 -16.31
N GLU A 29 3.98 -5.17 -15.42
CA GLU A 29 2.99 -6.21 -15.10
C GLU A 29 1.67 -6.06 -15.88
N VAL A 30 1.42 -4.91 -16.50
CA VAL A 30 0.16 -4.60 -17.20
C VAL A 30 0.40 -4.25 -18.66
N ASP A 31 -0.57 -4.63 -19.52
CA ASP A 31 -0.56 -4.31 -20.95
C ASP A 31 -0.97 -2.84 -21.20
N GLY A 32 -0.34 -2.20 -22.18
CA GLY A 32 -0.58 -0.80 -22.54
C GLY A 32 -2.00 -0.54 -23.03
N ALA A 33 -2.63 -1.55 -23.64
CA ALA A 33 -4.04 -1.51 -24.02
C ALA A 33 -4.97 -1.34 -22.80
N THR A 34 -4.70 -2.08 -21.72
CA THR A 34 -5.46 -2.03 -20.46
C THR A 34 -5.33 -0.67 -19.79
N MET A 35 -4.11 -0.15 -19.69
CA MET A 35 -3.88 1.20 -19.16
C MET A 35 -4.60 2.28 -19.98
N LEU A 36 -4.58 2.17 -21.31
CA LEU A 36 -5.16 3.19 -22.17
C LEU A 36 -6.70 3.23 -22.13
N ARG A 37 -7.37 2.11 -21.83
CA ARG A 37 -8.84 2.09 -21.65
C ARG A 37 -9.27 3.06 -20.57
N THR A 38 -8.53 3.11 -19.46
CA THR A 38 -8.85 3.97 -18.30
C THR A 38 -8.18 5.34 -18.35
N TRP A 39 -7.07 5.48 -19.07
CA TRP A 39 -6.33 6.75 -19.14
C TRP A 39 -7.20 7.95 -19.53
N GLY A 40 -8.17 7.73 -20.44
CA GLY A 40 -9.12 8.75 -20.84
C GLY A 40 -9.91 9.35 -19.66
N GLU A 41 -10.39 8.48 -18.76
CA GLU A 41 -11.17 8.83 -17.58
C GLU A 41 -10.33 9.59 -16.55
N VAL A 42 -9.06 9.19 -16.36
CA VAL A 42 -8.13 9.90 -15.46
C VAL A 42 -7.97 11.37 -15.87
N VAL A 43 -7.77 11.63 -17.16
CA VAL A 43 -7.57 13.00 -17.66
C VAL A 43 -8.88 13.80 -17.62
N GLU A 44 -10.02 13.16 -17.83
CA GLU A 44 -11.35 13.79 -17.72
C GLU A 44 -11.63 14.21 -16.26
N SER A 45 -11.52 13.27 -15.31
CA SER A 45 -11.68 13.56 -13.88
C SER A 45 -10.67 14.60 -13.36
N ALA A 46 -9.45 14.61 -13.90
CA ALA A 46 -8.46 15.65 -13.58
C ALA A 46 -8.89 17.02 -14.10
N GLY A 47 -9.47 17.09 -15.30
CA GLY A 47 -10.05 18.30 -15.85
C GLY A 47 -11.19 18.86 -15.00
N ASP A 48 -12.13 17.99 -14.63
CA ASP A 48 -13.27 18.36 -13.78
C ASP A 48 -12.81 18.89 -12.40
N LEU A 49 -11.78 18.25 -11.82
CA LEU A 49 -11.17 18.72 -10.58
C LEU A 49 -10.49 20.07 -10.77
N TRP A 50 -9.73 20.24 -11.84
CA TRP A 50 -9.05 21.50 -12.14
C TRP A 50 -10.03 22.66 -12.28
N ASP A 51 -11.16 22.44 -12.95
CA ASP A 51 -12.21 23.44 -13.10
C ASP A 51 -12.98 23.72 -11.81
N SER A 52 -13.05 22.74 -10.91
CA SER A 52 -13.66 22.88 -9.58
C SER A 52 -12.77 23.65 -8.59
N LEU A 53 -11.47 23.83 -8.87
CA LEU A 53 -10.57 24.56 -7.99
C LEU A 53 -10.87 26.07 -8.00
N PRO A 54 -10.88 26.74 -6.83
CA PRO A 54 -11.06 28.19 -6.75
C PRO A 54 -10.07 28.97 -7.64
N ARG A 55 -10.58 29.97 -8.36
CA ARG A 55 -9.79 30.81 -9.27
C ARG A 55 -9.25 32.06 -8.57
N PRO A 56 -8.02 32.50 -8.88
CA PRO A 56 -7.60 33.85 -8.53
C PRO A 56 -8.51 34.88 -9.24
N ASP A 57 -8.66 36.06 -8.64
CA ASP A 57 -9.47 37.14 -9.22
C ASP A 57 -8.97 37.51 -10.63
N ILE A 58 -9.92 37.93 -11.48
CA ILE A 58 -9.72 38.23 -12.90
C ILE A 58 -8.61 39.27 -13.08
N GLY A 59 -7.51 38.89 -13.76
CA GLY A 59 -6.42 39.81 -14.12
C GLY A 59 -5.00 39.23 -14.09
N ALA A 60 -4.80 38.06 -13.47
CA ALA A 60 -3.56 37.30 -13.64
C ALA A 60 -3.63 36.51 -14.96
N GLU A 61 -2.62 36.63 -15.83
CA GLU A 61 -2.48 35.76 -17.00
C GLU A 61 -2.41 34.30 -16.52
N ASP A 62 -3.47 33.54 -16.78
CA ASP A 62 -3.59 32.18 -16.25
C ASP A 62 -2.98 31.19 -17.25
N THR A 63 -1.67 31.29 -17.45
CA THR A 63 -0.87 30.34 -18.26
C THR A 63 -1.11 28.89 -17.83
N ASP A 64 -1.45 28.67 -16.56
CA ASP A 64 -1.76 27.35 -16.00
C ASP A 64 -3.12 26.83 -16.45
N TYR A 65 -4.13 27.67 -16.65
CA TYR A 65 -5.41 27.20 -17.23
C TYR A 65 -5.25 26.74 -18.67
N SER A 66 -4.33 27.37 -19.41
CA SER A 66 -4.02 26.91 -20.77
C SER A 66 -3.40 25.50 -20.77
N LEU A 67 -2.69 25.11 -19.70
CA LEU A 67 -2.06 23.80 -19.58
C LEU A 67 -3.10 22.68 -19.52
N MET A 68 -4.05 22.74 -18.58
CA MET A 68 -5.02 21.65 -18.40
C MET A 68 -5.92 21.50 -19.63
N ALA A 69 -6.35 22.63 -20.21
CA ALA A 69 -7.12 22.62 -21.46
C ALA A 69 -6.32 21.97 -22.62
N GLN A 70 -5.01 22.22 -22.71
CA GLN A 70 -4.14 21.57 -23.69
C GLN A 70 -4.01 20.05 -23.42
N LEU A 71 -3.80 19.64 -22.17
CA LEU A 71 -3.72 18.22 -21.79
C LEU A 71 -5.02 17.48 -22.12
N GLN A 72 -6.18 18.07 -21.81
CA GLN A 72 -7.50 17.51 -22.18
C GLN A 72 -7.68 17.44 -23.70
N ALA A 73 -7.28 18.48 -24.45
CA ALA A 73 -7.36 18.47 -25.91
C ALA A 73 -6.48 17.38 -26.54
N MET A 74 -5.25 17.20 -26.03
CA MET A 74 -4.34 16.13 -26.43
C MET A 74 -4.95 14.75 -26.17
N ASN A 75 -5.50 14.54 -24.98
CA ASN A 75 -6.18 13.30 -24.62
C ASN A 75 -7.43 13.04 -25.47
N GLY A 76 -8.28 14.06 -25.69
CA GLY A 76 -9.47 13.95 -26.53
C GLY A 76 -9.12 13.59 -27.98
N HIS A 77 -8.04 14.16 -28.53
CA HIS A 77 -7.55 13.78 -29.86
C HIS A 77 -6.98 12.36 -29.88
N LEU A 78 -6.23 11.95 -28.85
CA LEU A 78 -5.73 10.60 -28.67
C LEU A 78 -6.88 9.57 -28.66
N MET A 79 -7.86 9.74 -27.77
CA MET A 79 -8.97 8.81 -27.60
C MET A 79 -9.83 8.68 -28.85
N ARG A 80 -10.15 9.80 -29.53
CA ARG A 80 -10.88 9.76 -30.81
C ARG A 80 -10.14 8.98 -31.89
N THR A 81 -8.82 9.18 -31.99
CA THR A 81 -8.00 8.52 -33.02
C THR A 81 -7.83 7.03 -32.74
N ALA A 82 -7.64 6.65 -31.48
CA ALA A 82 -7.50 5.26 -31.05
C ALA A 82 -8.82 4.50 -31.26
N ARG A 83 -9.95 5.02 -30.72
CA ARG A 83 -11.28 4.42 -30.85
C ARG A 83 -11.73 4.28 -32.31
N GLY A 84 -11.47 5.27 -33.16
CA GLY A 84 -11.76 5.20 -34.59
C GLY A 84 -11.02 4.07 -35.33
N ARG A 85 -10.02 3.45 -34.69
CA ARG A 85 -9.26 2.31 -35.18
C ARG A 85 -9.48 1.04 -34.36
N GLN A 86 -10.55 1.01 -33.55
CA GLN A 86 -10.94 -0.13 -32.72
C GLN A 86 -9.85 -0.61 -31.75
N TRP A 87 -8.95 0.29 -31.34
CA TRP A 87 -7.88 0.01 -30.37
C TRP A 87 -8.01 1.01 -29.21
N PRO A 88 -7.87 0.61 -27.93
CA PRO A 88 -7.36 -0.67 -27.40
C PRO A 88 -8.36 -1.86 -27.41
N GLY A 89 -9.53 -1.70 -28.03
CA GLY A 89 -10.59 -2.72 -28.05
C GLY A 89 -11.29 -2.89 -26.71
N GLU A 90 -12.26 -3.81 -26.65
CA GLU A 90 -12.93 -4.18 -25.41
C GLU A 90 -11.97 -4.92 -24.46
N GLY A 91 -12.22 -4.80 -23.16
CA GLY A 91 -11.44 -5.46 -22.11
C GLY A 91 -11.48 -4.67 -20.81
N ASP A 92 -10.89 -5.26 -19.78
CA ASP A 92 -10.92 -4.71 -18.43
C ASP A 92 -10.09 -3.41 -18.32
N PRO A 93 -10.46 -2.49 -17.41
CA PRO A 93 -9.70 -1.28 -17.12
C PRO A 93 -8.45 -1.57 -16.27
N ASP A 94 -7.46 -0.67 -16.30
CA ASP A 94 -6.44 -0.62 -15.24
C ASP A 94 -7.05 -0.03 -13.96
N GLU A 95 -7.09 -0.81 -12.88
CA GLU A 95 -7.70 -0.44 -11.60
C GLU A 95 -6.98 0.67 -10.86
N ARG A 96 -5.65 0.76 -11.00
CA ARG A 96 -4.87 1.80 -10.32
C ARG A 96 -5.20 3.15 -10.97
N LEU A 97 -5.29 3.19 -12.30
CA LEU A 97 -5.80 4.35 -13.02
C LEU A 97 -7.27 4.65 -12.69
N LEU A 98 -8.11 3.63 -12.53
CA LEU A 98 -9.51 3.81 -12.16
C LEU A 98 -9.63 4.45 -10.77
N ARG A 99 -8.84 3.97 -9.80
CA ARG A 99 -8.76 4.53 -8.46
C ARG A 99 -8.30 5.99 -8.46
N ILE A 100 -7.37 6.36 -9.34
CA ILE A 100 -7.00 7.76 -9.56
C ILE A 100 -8.24 8.54 -10.01
N ALA A 101 -8.90 8.10 -11.09
CA ALA A 101 -10.10 8.79 -11.61
C ALA A 101 -11.19 8.93 -10.53
N GLU A 102 -11.48 7.89 -9.76
CA GLU A 102 -12.45 7.90 -8.65
C GLU A 102 -12.07 8.91 -7.56
N ASN A 103 -10.80 8.92 -7.13
CA ASN A 103 -10.32 9.88 -6.14
C ASN A 103 -10.44 11.33 -6.64
N LEU A 104 -10.13 11.58 -7.92
CA LEU A 104 -10.23 12.90 -8.54
C LEU A 104 -11.68 13.37 -8.69
N THR A 105 -12.58 12.50 -9.15
CA THR A 105 -14.02 12.77 -9.20
C THR A 105 -14.56 13.09 -7.82
N ARG A 106 -14.18 12.30 -6.81
CA ARG A 106 -14.61 12.54 -5.43
C ARG A 106 -14.06 13.84 -4.85
N ALA A 107 -12.81 14.19 -5.17
CA ALA A 107 -12.25 15.48 -4.78
C ALA A 107 -13.05 16.64 -5.38
N SER A 108 -13.48 16.50 -6.65
CA SER A 108 -14.34 17.48 -7.34
C SER A 108 -15.68 17.62 -6.63
N ASP A 109 -16.33 16.49 -6.30
CA ASP A 109 -17.58 16.48 -5.53
C ASP A 109 -17.48 17.15 -4.16
N LEU A 110 -16.33 17.01 -3.48
CA LEU A 110 -16.10 17.66 -2.19
C LEU A 110 -15.97 19.18 -2.34
N LEU A 111 -15.33 19.64 -3.42
CA LEU A 111 -15.20 21.07 -3.72
C LEU A 111 -16.53 21.68 -4.17
N ALA A 112 -17.29 20.98 -5.01
CA ALA A 112 -18.59 21.44 -5.51
C ALA A 112 -19.63 21.67 -4.39
N ARG A 113 -19.48 20.97 -3.25
CA ARG A 113 -20.35 21.11 -2.07
C ARG A 113 -19.96 22.27 -1.16
N ARG A 114 -18.85 22.96 -1.42
CA ARG A 114 -18.34 24.04 -0.59
C ARG A 114 -18.79 25.39 -1.16
N ASP A 115 -19.30 26.27 -0.30
CA ASP A 115 -19.61 27.64 -0.71
C ASP A 115 -18.34 28.38 -1.14
N SER A 116 -18.48 29.25 -2.15
CA SER A 116 -17.39 30.05 -2.70
C SER A 116 -16.67 30.80 -1.57
N THR A 117 -15.47 30.35 -1.24
CA THR A 117 -14.68 30.93 -0.15
C THR A 117 -13.83 32.07 -0.72
N ALA A 118 -13.85 33.24 -0.08
CA ALA A 118 -13.00 34.35 -0.47
C ALA A 118 -11.52 33.95 -0.51
N MET A 119 -10.83 34.29 -1.60
CA MET A 119 -9.47 33.84 -1.87
C MET A 119 -8.45 34.55 -0.96
N ASN A 120 -8.12 33.96 0.18
CA ASN A 120 -7.05 34.43 1.06
C ASN A 120 -5.68 33.81 0.69
N PRO A 121 -4.55 34.29 1.23
CA PRO A 121 -3.23 33.74 0.91
C PRO A 121 -3.05 32.24 1.19
N GLN A 122 -3.69 31.72 2.24
CA GLN A 122 -3.60 30.30 2.61
C GLN A 122 -4.36 29.43 1.60
N ILE A 123 -5.57 29.83 1.23
CA ILE A 123 -6.37 29.14 0.20
C ILE A 123 -5.66 29.18 -1.14
N ARG A 124 -4.98 30.28 -1.50
CA ARG A 124 -4.15 30.32 -2.72
C ARG A 124 -3.03 29.30 -2.69
N ALA A 125 -2.36 29.17 -1.55
CA ALA A 125 -1.30 28.18 -1.39
C ALA A 125 -1.83 26.74 -1.48
N ASP A 126 -2.99 26.46 -0.87
CA ASP A 126 -3.67 25.15 -0.98
C ASP A 126 -4.07 24.83 -2.41
N VAL A 127 -4.62 25.80 -3.15
CA VAL A 127 -4.96 25.64 -4.56
C VAL A 127 -3.70 25.40 -5.39
N GLY A 128 -2.63 26.14 -5.14
CA GLY A 128 -1.33 25.92 -5.80
C GLY A 128 -0.78 24.51 -5.54
N ALA A 129 -0.86 24.04 -4.29
CA ALA A 129 -0.45 22.69 -3.90
C ALA A 129 -1.33 21.62 -4.56
N ALA A 130 -2.65 21.82 -4.60
CA ALA A 130 -3.59 20.93 -5.24
C ALA A 130 -3.33 20.80 -6.76
N ARG A 131 -3.12 21.94 -7.46
CA ARG A 131 -2.74 21.95 -8.87
C ARG A 131 -1.41 21.23 -9.11
N ALA A 132 -0.41 21.48 -8.26
CA ALA A 132 0.89 20.81 -8.34
C ALA A 132 0.78 19.29 -8.19
N ARG A 133 0.04 18.79 -7.18
CA ARG A 133 -0.21 17.35 -7.00
C ARG A 133 -0.99 16.73 -8.16
N LEU A 134 -2.01 17.43 -8.65
CA LEU A 134 -2.83 16.94 -9.75
C LEU A 134 -2.00 16.75 -11.03
N VAL A 135 -1.23 17.76 -11.42
CA VAL A 135 -0.39 17.67 -12.62
C VAL A 135 0.78 16.70 -12.42
N HIS A 136 1.32 16.60 -11.20
CA HIS A 136 2.33 15.59 -10.88
C HIS A 136 1.78 14.16 -10.98
N THR A 137 0.54 13.93 -10.55
CA THR A 137 -0.16 12.65 -10.74
C THR A 137 -0.32 12.32 -12.22
N LEU A 138 -0.76 13.29 -13.03
CA LEU A 138 -0.86 13.13 -14.49
C LEU A 138 0.50 12.86 -15.15
N TYR A 139 1.56 13.53 -14.70
CA TYR A 139 2.91 13.32 -15.20
C TYR A 139 3.41 11.90 -14.93
N ILE A 140 3.32 11.43 -13.68
CA ILE A 140 3.75 10.07 -13.31
C ILE A 140 2.88 9.02 -14.01
N GLY A 141 1.55 9.22 -14.03
CA GLY A 141 0.63 8.30 -14.69
C GLY A 141 0.92 8.19 -16.20
N ALA A 142 1.09 9.33 -16.88
CA ALA A 142 1.46 9.35 -18.30
C ALA A 142 2.81 8.66 -18.54
N HIS A 143 3.79 8.87 -17.66
CA HIS A 143 5.08 8.19 -17.75
C HIS A 143 4.94 6.67 -17.61
N GLY A 144 4.14 6.18 -16.67
CA GLY A 144 3.83 4.75 -16.53
C GLY A 144 3.20 4.17 -17.80
N VAL A 145 2.17 4.82 -18.35
CA VAL A 145 1.54 4.41 -19.62
C VAL A 145 2.54 4.44 -20.78
N HIS A 146 3.40 5.46 -20.84
CA HIS A 146 4.43 5.58 -21.86
C HIS A 146 5.44 4.42 -21.80
N VAL A 147 5.98 4.12 -20.62
CA VAL A 147 6.96 3.03 -20.41
C VAL A 147 6.38 1.69 -20.86
N THR A 148 5.12 1.41 -20.50
CA THR A 148 4.41 0.20 -20.91
C THR A 148 4.26 0.11 -22.43
N LEU A 149 3.75 1.17 -23.07
CA LEU A 149 3.56 1.21 -24.52
C LEU A 149 4.89 1.11 -25.28
N ASP A 150 5.94 1.76 -24.79
CA ASP A 150 7.27 1.70 -25.43
C ASP A 150 7.86 0.28 -25.37
N ARG A 151 7.71 -0.40 -24.25
CA ARG A 151 8.08 -1.82 -24.12
C ARG A 151 7.30 -2.70 -25.11
N GLU A 152 5.99 -2.52 -25.22
CA GLU A 152 5.18 -3.28 -26.18
C GLU A 152 5.58 -3.01 -27.63
N VAL A 153 5.83 -1.74 -27.98
CA VAL A 153 6.34 -1.36 -29.31
C VAL A 153 7.66 -2.06 -29.59
N ARG A 154 8.60 -2.07 -28.63
CA ARG A 154 9.89 -2.77 -28.76
C ARG A 154 9.72 -4.29 -28.92
N ASN A 155 8.83 -4.91 -28.14
CA ASN A 155 8.52 -6.34 -28.24
C ASN A 155 7.92 -6.70 -29.60
N MET A 156 6.98 -5.90 -30.11
CA MET A 156 6.42 -6.10 -31.45
C MET A 156 7.47 -5.90 -32.55
N GLN A 157 8.37 -4.93 -32.42
CA GLN A 157 9.49 -4.74 -33.36
C GLN A 157 10.42 -5.95 -33.38
N ALA A 158 10.80 -6.47 -32.21
CA ALA A 158 11.66 -7.65 -32.10
C ALA A 158 11.02 -8.90 -32.74
N ARG A 159 9.72 -9.13 -32.48
CA ARG A 159 8.95 -10.22 -33.12
C ARG A 159 8.92 -10.08 -34.65
N ARG A 160 8.73 -8.87 -35.15
CA ARG A 160 8.74 -8.57 -36.60
C ARG A 160 10.11 -8.80 -37.23
N ALA A 161 11.19 -8.44 -36.55
CA ALA A 161 12.55 -8.68 -37.00
C ALA A 161 12.86 -10.19 -37.06
N ALA A 162 12.48 -10.94 -36.03
CA ALA A 162 12.69 -12.39 -35.96
C ALA A 162 12.00 -13.16 -37.11
N VAL A 163 10.81 -12.72 -37.53
CA VAL A 163 10.08 -13.33 -38.66
C VAL A 163 10.67 -12.96 -40.02
N ARG A 164 11.35 -11.82 -40.13
CA ARG A 164 12.06 -11.41 -41.36
C ARG A 164 13.43 -12.08 -41.51
N SER A 165 13.90 -12.81 -40.52
CA SER A 165 15.15 -13.57 -40.59
C SER A 165 15.04 -14.71 -41.61
N PRO A 166 16.11 -14.99 -42.40
CA PRO A 166 16.11 -16.02 -43.45
C PRO A 166 15.72 -17.43 -42.97
N GLU A 167 15.94 -17.73 -41.69
CA GLU A 167 15.63 -19.02 -41.05
C GLU A 167 14.13 -19.23 -40.75
N ALA A 168 13.34 -18.15 -40.67
CA ALA A 168 11.92 -18.19 -40.32
C ALA A 168 10.98 -18.50 -41.50
N GLY A 169 11.48 -18.52 -42.73
CA GLY A 169 10.70 -18.66 -43.97
C GLY A 169 9.89 -19.96 -44.15
N LYS A 170 9.87 -20.86 -43.16
CA LYS A 170 9.13 -22.13 -43.18
C LYS A 170 7.91 -22.19 -42.25
N ARG A 171 7.69 -21.19 -41.38
CA ARG A 171 6.54 -21.18 -40.46
C ARG A 171 5.55 -20.07 -40.87
N PRO A 172 4.29 -20.38 -41.19
CA PRO A 172 3.29 -19.34 -41.41
C PRO A 172 3.11 -18.51 -40.13
N PRO A 173 2.89 -17.19 -40.24
CA PRO A 173 2.59 -16.36 -39.08
C PRO A 173 1.34 -16.90 -38.38
N GLY A 174 1.45 -17.16 -37.07
CA GLY A 174 0.33 -17.60 -36.25
C GLY A 174 -0.74 -16.51 -36.06
N PRO A 175 -1.88 -16.83 -35.45
CA PRO A 175 -2.97 -15.89 -35.20
C PRO A 175 -2.55 -14.68 -34.32
N ASP A 176 -1.48 -14.81 -33.52
CA ASP A 176 -0.93 -13.74 -32.66
C ASP A 176 0.05 -12.79 -33.39
N TYR A 177 0.02 -12.75 -34.72
CA TYR A 177 0.89 -11.86 -35.48
C TYR A 177 0.43 -10.41 -35.37
N PRO A 178 1.27 -9.48 -34.87
CA PRO A 178 0.86 -8.09 -34.66
C PRO A 178 0.57 -7.43 -36.01
N ASN A 179 -0.71 -7.11 -36.22
CA ASN A 179 -1.16 -6.56 -37.49
C ASN A 179 -0.51 -5.18 -37.73
N ASN A 180 -0.26 -4.81 -38.99
CA ASN A 180 0.43 -3.55 -39.33
C ASN A 180 -0.29 -2.30 -38.83
N LEU A 181 -1.61 -2.38 -38.71
CA LEU A 181 -2.44 -1.29 -38.24
C LEU A 181 -2.22 -1.06 -36.74
N GLU A 182 -2.29 -2.11 -35.93
CA GLU A 182 -2.12 -2.13 -34.48
C GLU A 182 -0.75 -1.61 -34.08
N PHE A 183 0.32 -2.10 -34.73
CA PHE A 183 1.65 -1.55 -34.51
C PHE A 183 1.70 -0.04 -34.78
N ALA A 184 1.16 0.41 -35.91
CA ALA A 184 1.17 1.82 -36.28
C ALA A 184 0.27 2.69 -35.40
N VAL A 185 -0.78 2.12 -34.79
CA VAL A 185 -1.63 2.78 -33.81
C VAL A 185 -0.90 2.89 -32.49
N MET A 186 -0.37 1.79 -31.98
CA MET A 186 0.33 1.73 -30.70
C MET A 186 1.55 2.65 -30.68
N SER A 187 2.38 2.67 -31.74
CA SER A 187 3.50 3.62 -31.84
C SER A 187 3.04 5.07 -31.82
N ARG A 188 1.95 5.41 -32.52
CA ARG A 188 1.40 6.78 -32.50
C ARG A 188 0.80 7.15 -31.15
N THR A 189 0.15 6.20 -30.47
CA THR A 189 -0.36 6.39 -29.11
C THR A 189 0.79 6.65 -28.16
N ARG A 190 1.85 5.83 -28.21
CA ARG A 190 3.08 6.03 -27.44
C ARG A 190 3.63 7.45 -27.62
N ASP A 191 3.81 7.89 -28.86
CA ASP A 191 4.38 9.22 -29.15
C ASP A 191 3.50 10.36 -28.61
N ARG A 192 2.17 10.18 -28.61
CA ARG A 192 1.22 11.16 -28.07
C ARG A 192 1.20 11.19 -26.54
N ILE A 193 1.28 10.03 -25.89
CA ILE A 193 1.42 9.96 -24.44
C ILE A 193 2.76 10.58 -24.02
N ALA A 194 3.84 10.32 -24.75
CA ALA A 194 5.13 10.97 -24.51
C ALA A 194 5.03 12.50 -24.62
N ALA A 195 4.32 13.02 -25.62
CA ALA A 195 4.09 14.47 -25.73
C ALA A 195 3.26 15.02 -24.56
N PHE A 196 2.23 14.29 -24.11
CA PHE A 196 1.43 14.65 -22.93
C PHE A 196 2.31 14.71 -21.68
N GLU A 197 3.14 13.68 -21.47
CA GLU A 197 4.08 13.58 -20.37
C GLU A 197 5.05 14.76 -20.36
N GLN A 198 5.63 15.13 -21.51
CA GLN A 198 6.54 16.28 -21.62
C GLN A 198 5.85 17.59 -21.25
N LEU A 199 4.61 17.80 -21.69
CA LEU A 199 3.84 18.99 -21.35
C LEU A 199 3.56 19.07 -19.84
N ALA A 200 3.08 17.99 -19.23
CA ALA A 200 2.87 17.90 -17.79
C ALA A 200 4.18 18.09 -17.00
N GLY A 201 5.27 17.46 -17.46
CA GLY A 201 6.61 17.56 -16.88
C GLY A 201 7.16 18.98 -16.90
N SER A 202 6.85 19.77 -17.92
CA SER A 202 7.24 21.18 -17.99
C SER A 202 6.63 22.03 -16.86
N TYR A 203 5.43 21.69 -16.40
CA TYR A 203 4.79 22.33 -15.26
C TYR A 203 5.38 21.79 -13.95
N VAL A 204 5.45 20.46 -13.80
CA VAL A 204 6.00 19.79 -12.60
C VAL A 204 7.41 20.30 -12.27
N SER A 205 8.29 20.41 -13.26
CA SER A 205 9.66 20.89 -13.06
C SER A 205 9.75 22.32 -12.52
N ARG A 206 8.72 23.14 -12.74
CA ARG A 206 8.62 24.51 -12.22
C ARG A 206 7.86 24.61 -10.90
N THR A 207 7.00 23.65 -10.57
CA THR A 207 6.06 23.79 -9.44
C THR A 207 6.30 22.81 -8.30
N TYR A 208 6.85 21.63 -8.56
CA TYR A 208 6.95 20.56 -7.59
C TYR A 208 8.41 20.35 -7.14
N PRO A 209 8.69 20.13 -5.84
CA PRO A 209 7.75 20.06 -4.71
C PRO A 209 7.41 21.41 -4.08
N HIS A 210 8.05 22.51 -4.49
CA HIS A 210 7.99 23.79 -3.75
C HIS A 210 6.58 24.41 -3.62
N ALA A 211 5.65 24.09 -4.52
CA ALA A 211 4.28 24.60 -4.46
C ALA A 211 3.51 24.02 -3.27
N LEU A 212 4.04 22.96 -2.66
CA LEU A 212 3.48 22.35 -1.47
C LEU A 212 3.87 23.11 -0.20
N ASP A 213 4.93 23.90 -0.19
CA ASP A 213 5.50 24.51 1.04
C ASP A 213 4.49 25.39 1.80
N GLY A 214 3.56 26.02 1.08
CA GLY A 214 2.49 26.83 1.66
C GLY A 214 1.19 26.10 1.96
N GLU A 215 1.08 24.80 1.63
CA GLU A 215 -0.13 23.99 1.86
C GLU A 215 -0.48 23.99 3.34
N HIS A 216 -1.71 24.34 3.66
CA HIS A 216 -2.28 24.22 4.99
C HIS A 216 -2.49 22.75 5.32
N LYS A 217 -1.73 22.28 6.31
CA LYS A 217 -1.93 20.97 6.91
C LYS A 217 -2.65 21.14 8.26
N PRO A 218 -3.89 20.65 8.42
CA PRO A 218 -4.51 20.66 9.74
C PRO A 218 -3.74 19.73 10.69
N PRO A 219 -3.76 20.00 12.01
CA PRO A 219 -3.17 19.08 12.97
C PRO A 219 -3.86 17.71 12.88
N PRO A 220 -3.14 16.59 13.02
CA PRO A 220 -3.74 15.28 12.97
C PRO A 220 -4.82 15.11 14.05
N GLN A 221 -5.91 14.45 13.69
CA GLN A 221 -6.95 14.12 14.65
C GLN A 221 -6.42 13.06 15.63
N ALA A 222 -6.35 13.39 16.92
CA ALA A 222 -5.68 12.59 17.95
C ALA A 222 -6.09 11.10 17.99
N ASP A 223 -7.36 10.79 17.69
CA ASP A 223 -7.89 9.43 17.77
C ASP A 223 -8.00 8.71 16.43
N ARG A 224 -7.68 9.40 15.33
CA ARG A 224 -7.94 8.89 13.98
C ARG A 224 -7.15 7.63 13.68
N LEU A 225 -5.86 7.59 14.01
CA LEU A 225 -5.04 6.40 13.79
C LEU A 225 -5.58 5.19 14.58
N ARG A 226 -5.99 5.40 15.83
CA ARG A 226 -6.57 4.33 16.65
C ARG A 226 -7.88 3.82 16.08
N GLN A 227 -8.76 4.71 15.63
CA GLN A 227 -10.03 4.35 14.99
C GLN A 227 -9.81 3.63 13.66
N ALA A 228 -8.85 4.09 12.85
CA ALA A 228 -8.50 3.47 11.57
C ALA A 228 -8.00 2.03 11.77
N LEU A 229 -7.07 1.82 12.70
CA LEU A 229 -6.54 0.49 13.02
C LEU A 229 -7.61 -0.44 13.59
N ALA A 230 -8.47 0.05 14.49
CA ALA A 230 -9.59 -0.75 15.01
C ALA A 230 -10.61 -1.11 13.92
N THR A 231 -10.92 -0.16 13.03
CA THR A 231 -11.83 -0.41 11.90
C THR A 231 -11.24 -1.42 10.93
N TRP A 232 -9.95 -1.28 10.62
CA TRP A 232 -9.20 -2.22 9.81
C TRP A 232 -9.27 -3.63 10.37
N ASP A 233 -8.96 -3.80 11.66
CA ASP A 233 -8.98 -5.10 12.32
C ASP A 233 -10.34 -5.80 12.17
N ILE A 234 -11.43 -5.06 12.42
CA ILE A 234 -12.80 -5.55 12.25
C ILE A 234 -13.09 -5.94 10.80
N GLN A 235 -12.74 -5.09 9.83
CA GLN A 235 -13.05 -5.37 8.42
C GLN A 235 -12.19 -6.51 7.86
N ALA A 236 -10.93 -6.63 8.28
CA ALA A 236 -10.05 -7.72 7.89
C ALA A 236 -10.64 -9.07 8.33
N HIS A 237 -10.96 -9.21 9.62
CA HIS A 237 -11.60 -10.43 10.14
C HIS A 237 -12.93 -10.72 9.44
N ARG A 238 -13.79 -9.71 9.31
CA ARG A 238 -15.11 -9.87 8.69
C ARG A 238 -15.01 -10.32 7.23
N SER A 239 -14.16 -9.69 6.44
CA SER A 239 -14.06 -9.95 5.00
C SER A 239 -13.47 -11.33 4.75
N LEU A 240 -12.39 -11.67 5.46
CA LEU A 240 -11.72 -12.97 5.34
C LEU A 240 -12.60 -14.13 5.85
N SER A 241 -13.38 -13.94 6.91
CA SER A 241 -14.28 -15.01 7.40
C SER A 241 -15.58 -15.15 6.61
N ARG A 242 -16.08 -14.08 5.97
CA ARG A 242 -17.37 -14.11 5.25
C ARG A 242 -17.20 -14.50 3.78
N SER A 243 -16.14 -14.02 3.14
CA SER A 243 -15.91 -14.19 1.71
C SER A 243 -14.41 -14.23 1.46
N PRO A 244 -13.74 -15.34 1.87
CA PRO A 244 -12.33 -15.52 1.62
C PRO A 244 -12.10 -15.51 0.11
N SER A 245 -11.16 -14.69 -0.35
CA SER A 245 -10.77 -14.57 -1.75
C SER A 245 -9.29 -14.18 -1.82
N ALA A 246 -8.64 -14.46 -2.95
CA ALA A 246 -7.24 -14.11 -3.14
C ALA A 246 -7.02 -12.59 -2.98
N GLU A 247 -7.96 -11.78 -3.46
CA GLU A 247 -7.94 -10.32 -3.40
C GLU A 247 -7.98 -9.82 -1.95
N ASN A 248 -8.90 -10.38 -1.16
CA ASN A 248 -9.05 -10.02 0.25
C ASN A 248 -7.81 -10.43 1.07
N ILE A 249 -7.26 -11.62 0.80
CA ILE A 249 -6.05 -12.11 1.49
C ILE A 249 -4.84 -11.26 1.12
N PHE A 250 -4.65 -10.97 -0.17
CA PHE A 250 -3.57 -10.11 -0.64
C PHE A 250 -3.65 -8.71 -0.01
N LEU A 251 -4.83 -8.07 -0.06
CA LEU A 251 -5.05 -6.73 0.49
C LEU A 251 -4.80 -6.71 2.00
N ALA A 252 -5.21 -7.76 2.71
CA ALA A 252 -4.93 -7.94 4.13
C ALA A 252 -3.42 -8.03 4.41
N ALA A 253 -2.70 -8.90 3.70
CA ALA A 253 -1.25 -9.04 3.86
C ALA A 253 -0.49 -7.75 3.51
N GLN A 254 -0.87 -7.06 2.43
CA GLN A 254 -0.26 -5.81 2.01
C GLN A 254 -0.50 -4.68 3.03
N THR A 255 -1.71 -4.60 3.58
CA THR A 255 -2.05 -3.60 4.58
C THR A 255 -1.33 -3.86 5.90
N GLN A 256 -1.21 -5.13 6.32
CA GLN A 256 -0.42 -5.48 7.52
C GLN A 256 1.08 -5.19 7.36
N MET A 257 1.65 -5.44 6.17
CA MET A 257 3.03 -5.03 5.84
C MET A 257 3.23 -3.52 6.07
N MET A 258 2.28 -2.71 5.61
CA MET A 258 2.31 -1.25 5.72
C MET A 258 2.06 -0.75 7.16
N ILE A 259 1.19 -1.42 7.93
CA ILE A 259 1.00 -1.18 9.36
C ILE A 259 2.29 -1.47 10.13
N ALA A 260 2.98 -2.59 9.84
CA ALA A 260 4.25 -2.91 10.47
C ALA A 260 5.30 -1.83 10.21
N GLN A 261 5.43 -1.38 8.95
CA GLN A 261 6.36 -0.31 8.58
C GLN A 261 6.00 1.03 9.24
N GLY A 262 4.73 1.44 9.18
CA GLY A 262 4.27 2.68 9.82
C GLY A 262 4.45 2.64 11.33
N GLY A 263 4.18 1.50 11.97
CA GLY A 263 4.40 1.27 13.38
C GLY A 263 5.86 1.45 13.79
N GLN A 264 6.81 0.96 12.99
CA GLN A 264 8.24 1.19 13.24
C GLN A 264 8.60 2.68 13.25
N VAL A 265 8.07 3.47 12.30
CA VAL A 265 8.33 4.92 12.23
C VAL A 265 7.85 5.61 13.49
N LEU A 266 6.63 5.33 13.93
CA LEU A 266 6.05 5.95 15.13
C LEU A 266 6.75 5.53 16.42
N LEU A 267 7.11 4.25 16.55
CA LEU A 267 7.86 3.76 17.72
C LEU A 267 9.30 4.29 17.75
N ARG A 268 9.94 4.44 16.58
CA ARG A 268 11.26 5.09 16.49
C ARG A 268 11.19 6.53 16.96
N ALA A 269 10.20 7.28 16.49
CA ALA A 269 9.97 8.66 16.91
C ALA A 269 9.70 8.74 18.43
N ALA A 270 8.90 7.82 18.98
CA ALA A 270 8.68 7.71 20.42
C ALA A 270 9.98 7.44 21.20
N GLY A 271 10.87 6.59 20.70
CA GLY A 271 12.17 6.33 21.31
C GLY A 271 13.09 7.54 21.27
N GLN A 272 13.20 8.20 20.12
CA GLN A 272 14.01 9.41 19.94
C GLN A 272 13.52 10.59 20.78
N ALA A 273 12.21 10.72 20.95
CA ALA A 273 11.58 11.72 21.82
C ALA A 273 11.57 11.33 23.32
N GLY A 274 12.20 10.20 23.70
CA GLY A 274 12.29 9.74 25.09
C GLY A 274 10.95 9.33 25.71
N ARG A 275 9.96 8.97 24.88
CA ARG A 275 8.61 8.55 25.33
C ARG A 275 8.52 7.05 25.59
N ILE A 276 9.37 6.27 24.94
CA ILE A 276 9.64 4.85 25.23
C ILE A 276 11.15 4.65 25.40
N ASP A 277 11.55 3.50 25.92
CA ASP A 277 12.96 3.14 26.08
C ASP A 277 13.62 2.90 24.71
N ALA A 278 14.53 3.81 24.33
CA ALA A 278 15.20 3.79 23.04
C ALA A 278 16.12 2.57 22.86
N ASP A 279 16.77 2.11 23.94
CA ASP A 279 17.67 0.96 23.89
C ASP A 279 16.88 -0.35 23.73
N LEU A 280 15.76 -0.49 24.45
CA LEU A 280 14.85 -1.64 24.28
C LEU A 280 14.20 -1.64 22.89
N TYR A 281 13.80 -0.47 22.38
CA TYR A 281 13.31 -0.35 21.01
C TYR A 281 14.37 -0.82 20.01
N ALA A 282 15.59 -0.26 20.07
CA ALA A 282 16.64 -0.54 19.10
C ALA A 282 17.15 -1.99 19.15
N SER A 283 17.32 -2.54 20.36
CA SER A 283 17.93 -3.87 20.54
C SER A 283 16.95 -5.03 20.41
N ARG A 284 15.65 -4.82 20.65
CA ARG A 284 14.65 -5.91 20.67
C ARG A 284 13.51 -5.69 19.69
N LEU A 285 12.83 -4.54 19.77
CA LEU A 285 11.61 -4.35 19.00
C LEU A 285 11.85 -4.04 17.53
N ALA A 286 12.83 -3.20 17.19
CA ALA A 286 13.12 -2.85 15.80
C ALA A 286 13.47 -4.10 14.95
N PRO A 287 14.40 -5.00 15.36
CA PRO A 287 14.67 -6.22 14.60
C PRO A 287 13.46 -7.15 14.48
N ALA A 288 12.63 -7.27 15.53
CA ALA A 288 11.43 -8.10 15.49
C ALA A 288 10.39 -7.54 14.52
N MET A 289 10.20 -6.22 14.50
CA MET A 289 9.32 -5.55 13.56
C MET A 289 9.84 -5.63 12.13
N ASP A 290 11.15 -5.58 11.91
CA ASP A 290 11.76 -5.74 10.57
C ASP A 290 11.46 -7.14 10.02
N ASN A 291 11.61 -8.17 10.86
CA ASN A 291 11.27 -9.54 10.49
C ASN A 291 9.77 -9.71 10.19
N ALA A 292 8.90 -9.13 11.02
CA ALA A 292 7.46 -9.17 10.79
C ALA A 292 7.07 -8.45 9.48
N HIS A 293 7.64 -7.28 9.21
CA HIS A 293 7.44 -6.57 7.95
C HIS A 293 7.90 -7.38 6.74
N ALA A 294 9.09 -7.99 6.81
CA ALA A 294 9.62 -8.84 5.74
C ALA A 294 8.74 -10.07 5.49
N ALA A 295 8.24 -10.72 6.55
CA ALA A 295 7.32 -11.85 6.44
C ALA A 295 6.01 -11.44 5.76
N TRP A 296 5.40 -10.33 6.18
CA TRP A 296 4.19 -9.79 5.57
C TRP A 296 4.39 -9.42 4.10
N SER A 297 5.52 -8.80 3.76
CA SER A 297 5.88 -8.46 2.38
C SER A 297 6.01 -9.70 1.49
N ASN A 298 6.65 -10.75 2.01
CA ASN A 298 6.80 -12.02 1.31
C ASN A 298 5.46 -12.73 1.08
N LEU A 299 4.55 -12.71 2.07
CA LEU A 299 3.21 -13.27 1.93
C LEU A 299 2.39 -12.48 0.91
N SER A 300 2.36 -11.15 1.01
CA SER A 300 1.68 -10.26 0.07
C SER A 300 2.18 -10.48 -1.36
N ARG A 301 3.49 -10.56 -1.58
CA ARG A 301 4.07 -10.86 -2.91
C ARG A 301 3.66 -12.22 -3.45
N SER A 302 3.51 -13.22 -2.58
CA SER A 302 3.14 -14.57 -3.04
C SER A 302 1.70 -14.62 -3.53
N TRP A 303 0.80 -13.90 -2.84
CA TRP A 303 -0.56 -13.71 -3.31
C TRP A 303 -0.66 -12.81 -4.54
N SER A 304 0.19 -11.80 -4.70
CA SER A 304 0.17 -10.96 -5.92
C SER A 304 0.50 -11.77 -7.18
N HIS A 305 1.38 -12.77 -7.09
CA HIS A 305 1.67 -13.67 -8.22
C HIS A 305 0.49 -14.56 -8.65
N LEU A 306 -0.53 -14.70 -7.80
CA LEU A 306 -1.72 -15.50 -8.07
C LEU A 306 -2.90 -14.67 -8.58
N MET A 307 -2.71 -13.37 -8.77
CA MET A 307 -3.75 -12.45 -9.18
C MET A 307 -3.27 -11.57 -10.32
N PRO A 308 -4.16 -11.20 -11.25
CA PRO A 308 -3.84 -10.12 -12.16
C PRO A 308 -3.73 -8.79 -11.40
N PRO A 309 -2.97 -7.80 -11.91
CA PRO A 309 -2.86 -6.48 -11.28
C PRO A 309 -4.20 -5.73 -11.13
N HIS A 310 -5.22 -6.14 -11.89
CA HIS A 310 -6.58 -5.63 -11.86
C HIS A 310 -7.56 -6.57 -11.12
N ALA A 311 -7.11 -7.29 -10.09
CA ALA A 311 -8.03 -8.13 -9.33
C ALA A 311 -8.73 -7.37 -8.19
N LEU A 312 -8.14 -6.28 -7.70
CA LEU A 312 -8.52 -5.63 -6.44
C LEU A 312 -9.90 -4.96 -6.48
N VAL A 313 -10.49 -4.69 -7.64
CA VAL A 313 -11.87 -4.21 -7.79
C VAL A 313 -12.88 -5.20 -7.22
N ASN A 314 -12.51 -6.48 -7.21
CA ASN A 314 -13.33 -7.56 -6.67
C ASN A 314 -13.13 -7.76 -5.17
N ALA A 315 -12.19 -7.03 -4.54
CA ALA A 315 -12.02 -7.08 -3.09
C ALA A 315 -13.24 -6.49 -2.36
N ASP A 316 -13.45 -6.91 -1.11
CA ASP A 316 -14.52 -6.34 -0.28
C ASP A 316 -14.32 -4.83 -0.14
N ARG A 317 -15.31 -4.06 -0.61
CA ARG A 317 -15.27 -2.61 -0.58
C ARG A 317 -14.99 -2.04 0.82
N SER A 318 -15.53 -2.66 1.86
CA SER A 318 -15.33 -2.24 3.25
C SER A 318 -13.88 -2.45 3.69
N LEU A 319 -13.24 -3.52 3.20
CA LEU A 319 -11.83 -3.81 3.44
C LEU A 319 -10.94 -2.77 2.74
N VAL A 320 -11.24 -2.45 1.47
CA VAL A 320 -10.55 -1.41 0.70
C VAL A 320 -10.67 -0.05 1.38
N GLU A 321 -11.88 0.34 1.79
CA GLU A 321 -12.14 1.60 2.52
C GLU A 321 -11.34 1.66 3.84
N ALA A 322 -11.30 0.57 4.61
CA ALA A 322 -10.53 0.51 5.84
C ALA A 322 -9.01 0.58 5.61
N ALA A 323 -8.48 -0.12 4.60
CA ALA A 323 -7.07 -0.06 4.23
C ALA A 323 -6.66 1.37 3.79
N ASN A 324 -7.51 2.05 3.02
CA ASN A 324 -7.30 3.43 2.60
C ASN A 324 -7.25 4.39 3.80
N GLU A 325 -8.13 4.21 4.78
CA GLU A 325 -8.16 5.05 5.98
C GLU A 325 -6.93 4.83 6.88
N VAL A 326 -6.44 3.58 7.03
CA VAL A 326 -5.17 3.30 7.73
C VAL A 326 -4.01 4.02 7.04
N ARG A 327 -3.91 3.91 5.71
CA ARG A 327 -2.87 4.61 4.93
C ARG A 327 -2.94 6.13 5.13
N ALA A 328 -4.13 6.70 5.09
CA ALA A 328 -4.34 8.14 5.30
C ALA A 328 -3.94 8.56 6.73
N ALA A 329 -4.40 7.83 7.75
CA ALA A 329 -4.11 8.14 9.15
C ALA A 329 -2.61 8.05 9.48
N TYR A 330 -1.90 7.05 8.96
CA TYR A 330 -0.44 6.98 9.13
C TYR A 330 0.29 8.14 8.48
N ARG A 331 -0.11 8.54 7.25
CA ARG A 331 0.55 9.65 6.56
C ARG A 331 0.32 10.99 7.23
N ASP A 332 -0.89 11.20 7.75
CA ASP A 332 -1.23 12.40 8.50
C ASP A 332 -0.24 12.63 9.66
N VAL A 333 0.16 11.56 10.33
CA VAL A 333 1.17 11.61 11.41
C VAL A 333 2.60 11.65 10.86
N ALA A 334 2.98 10.71 10.01
CA ALA A 334 4.38 10.39 9.69
C ALA A 334 5.00 11.19 8.53
N TYR A 335 4.21 11.93 7.75
CA TYR A 335 4.71 12.69 6.60
C TYR A 335 4.42 14.18 6.73
N ASP A 336 5.35 15.03 6.36
CA ASP A 336 5.07 16.43 6.02
C ASP A 336 5.03 16.57 4.51
N ARG A 337 3.82 16.65 3.93
CA ARG A 337 3.60 16.74 2.47
C ARG A 337 4.27 15.55 1.76
N THR A 338 5.42 15.77 1.14
CA THR A 338 6.16 14.77 0.36
C THR A 338 7.37 14.21 1.11
N ARG A 339 7.78 14.83 2.23
CA ARG A 339 8.91 14.38 3.04
C ARG A 339 8.42 13.59 4.25
N PRO A 340 9.16 12.56 4.70
CA PRO A 340 8.96 12.01 6.03
C PRO A 340 9.13 13.11 7.08
N ALA A 341 8.25 13.13 8.08
CA ALA A 341 8.39 14.00 9.23
C ALA A 341 9.49 13.48 10.16
N ASP A 342 10.25 14.38 10.78
CA ASP A 342 11.21 13.99 11.80
C ASP A 342 10.51 13.62 13.13
N ALA A 343 11.26 13.07 14.08
CA ALA A 343 10.68 12.61 15.34
C ALA A 343 10.11 13.73 16.22
N PHE A 344 10.65 14.95 16.14
CA PHE A 344 10.14 16.09 16.89
C PHE A 344 8.85 16.60 16.24
N GLU A 345 8.80 16.68 14.92
CA GLU A 345 7.58 17.01 14.18
C GLU A 345 6.46 16.00 14.45
N ILE A 346 6.78 14.71 14.53
CA ILE A 346 5.80 13.67 14.92
C ILE A 346 5.36 13.87 16.38
N ALA A 347 6.28 14.19 17.29
CA ALA A 347 5.99 14.44 18.70
C ALA A 347 5.06 15.64 18.93
N ASP A 348 5.16 16.68 18.09
CA ASP A 348 4.30 17.86 18.15
C ASP A 348 2.90 17.60 17.59
N ARG A 349 2.74 16.57 16.75
CA ARG A 349 1.47 16.23 16.10
C ARG A 349 0.58 15.32 16.92
N VAL A 350 1.16 14.39 17.67
CA VAL A 350 0.42 13.35 18.39
C VAL A 350 1.02 13.08 19.76
N ASP A 351 0.18 12.61 20.69
CA ASP A 351 0.69 11.99 21.92
C ASP A 351 1.41 10.68 21.56
N LEU A 352 2.74 10.74 21.50
CA LEU A 352 3.60 9.61 21.16
C LEU A 352 3.48 8.44 22.14
N ARG A 353 3.10 8.67 23.40
CA ARG A 353 2.89 7.58 24.36
C ARG A 353 1.59 6.83 24.04
N ALA A 354 0.48 7.57 23.88
CA ALA A 354 -0.79 6.97 23.50
C ALA A 354 -0.73 6.32 22.10
N THR A 355 0.05 6.91 21.20
CA THR A 355 0.31 6.38 19.85
C THR A 355 1.13 5.10 19.92
N ALA A 356 2.19 5.05 20.74
CA ALA A 356 2.97 3.83 20.93
C ALA A 356 2.10 2.68 21.46
N GLN A 357 1.24 2.93 22.45
CA GLN A 357 0.27 1.94 22.94
C GLN A 357 -0.70 1.46 21.86
N THR A 358 -1.20 2.39 21.04
CA THR A 358 -2.07 2.07 19.91
C THR A 358 -1.37 1.15 18.90
N VAL A 359 -0.10 1.43 18.58
CA VAL A 359 0.70 0.59 17.68
C VAL A 359 0.99 -0.78 18.31
N GLN A 360 1.30 -0.84 19.61
CA GLN A 360 1.51 -2.10 20.34
C GLN A 360 0.25 -2.99 20.30
N GLN A 361 -0.93 -2.40 20.50
CA GLN A 361 -2.20 -3.13 20.36
C GLN A 361 -2.41 -3.64 18.94
N SER A 362 -2.04 -2.87 17.92
CA SER A 362 -2.12 -3.31 16.52
C SER A 362 -1.12 -4.41 16.19
N ILE A 363 0.07 -4.43 16.81
CA ILE A 363 1.03 -5.55 16.68
C ILE A 363 0.42 -6.81 17.28
N SER A 364 -0.28 -6.70 18.41
CA SER A 364 -1.00 -7.82 19.00
C SER A 364 -2.07 -8.37 18.05
N SER A 365 -2.94 -7.51 17.48
CA SER A 365 -4.02 -7.98 16.61
C SER A 365 -3.51 -8.47 15.24
N SER A 366 -2.29 -8.06 14.84
CA SER A 366 -1.64 -8.59 13.64
C SER A 366 -1.38 -10.09 13.70
N VAL A 367 -1.26 -10.69 14.89
CA VAL A 367 -1.14 -12.15 15.05
C VAL A 367 -2.46 -12.83 14.68
N ASP A 368 -3.59 -12.28 15.15
CA ASP A 368 -4.92 -12.81 14.85
C ASP A 368 -5.23 -12.74 13.35
N VAL A 369 -4.90 -11.63 12.69
CA VAL A 369 -5.06 -11.50 11.24
C VAL A 369 -4.20 -12.52 10.48
N ALA A 370 -3.00 -12.85 10.95
CA ALA A 370 -2.18 -13.89 10.33
C ALA A 370 -2.86 -15.27 10.40
N HIS A 371 -3.43 -15.63 11.55
CA HIS A 371 -4.17 -16.88 11.70
C HIS A 371 -5.44 -16.93 10.84
N VAL A 372 -6.18 -15.82 10.75
CA VAL A 372 -7.36 -15.74 9.87
C VAL A 372 -6.98 -15.88 8.40
N ILE A 373 -5.86 -15.31 7.96
CA ILE A 373 -5.34 -15.53 6.60
C ILE A 373 -4.96 -17.01 6.40
N GLY A 374 -4.39 -17.69 7.40
CA GLY A 374 -4.09 -19.11 7.32
C GLY A 374 -5.36 -19.93 7.10
N HIS A 375 -6.38 -19.70 7.93
CA HIS A 375 -7.68 -20.35 7.75
C HIS A 375 -8.33 -20.04 6.40
N ALA A 376 -8.23 -18.81 5.92
CA ALA A 376 -8.75 -18.43 4.59
C ALA A 376 -7.96 -19.10 3.45
N THR A 377 -6.65 -19.31 3.61
CA THR A 377 -5.79 -19.99 2.61
C THR A 377 -6.18 -21.45 2.46
N ASP A 378 -6.60 -22.10 3.55
CA ASP A 378 -7.10 -23.48 3.54
C ASP A 378 -8.54 -23.61 3.02
N ASP A 379 -9.25 -22.50 2.81
CA ASP A 379 -10.64 -22.54 2.35
C ASP A 379 -10.72 -23.01 0.88
N PRO A 380 -11.51 -24.07 0.58
CA PRO A 380 -11.65 -24.59 -0.78
C PRO A 380 -12.37 -23.62 -1.74
N ASP A 381 -13.05 -22.59 -1.22
CA ASP A 381 -13.70 -21.56 -2.03
C ASP A 381 -12.71 -20.50 -2.53
N VAL A 382 -11.49 -20.44 -1.99
CA VAL A 382 -10.42 -19.59 -2.53
C VAL A 382 -9.90 -20.17 -3.84
N ARG A 383 -10.27 -19.51 -4.93
CA ARG A 383 -9.89 -19.89 -6.30
C ARG A 383 -9.09 -18.79 -6.96
N VAL A 384 -8.19 -19.20 -7.84
CA VAL A 384 -7.27 -18.32 -8.58
C VAL A 384 -7.24 -18.72 -10.05
N LEU A 385 -6.87 -17.78 -10.92
CA LEU A 385 -6.89 -18.02 -12.36
C LEU A 385 -5.89 -19.11 -12.76
N ALA A 386 -6.35 -20.12 -13.49
CA ALA A 386 -5.60 -21.33 -13.78
C ALA A 386 -4.24 -21.08 -14.45
N ARG A 387 -4.10 -20.04 -15.28
CA ARG A 387 -2.81 -19.72 -15.92
C ARG A 387 -1.78 -19.19 -14.92
N LEU A 388 -2.19 -18.29 -14.02
CA LEU A 388 -1.32 -17.75 -12.97
C LEU A 388 -0.93 -18.85 -11.98
N LEU A 389 -1.91 -19.68 -11.61
CA LEU A 389 -1.70 -20.82 -10.74
C LEU A 389 -0.71 -21.84 -11.32
N ASN A 390 -0.86 -22.18 -12.60
CA ASN A 390 0.06 -23.07 -13.29
C ASN A 390 1.47 -22.48 -13.41
N ALA A 391 1.58 -21.19 -13.72
CA ALA A 391 2.87 -20.49 -13.76
C ALA A 391 3.56 -20.50 -12.39
N ARG A 392 2.80 -20.29 -11.31
CA ARG A 392 3.31 -20.35 -9.94
C ARG A 392 3.77 -21.76 -9.57
N ALA A 393 2.96 -22.78 -9.85
CA ALA A 393 3.32 -24.16 -9.56
C ALA A 393 4.59 -24.61 -10.32
N GLN A 394 4.71 -24.23 -11.60
CA GLN A 394 5.93 -24.48 -12.40
C GLN A 394 7.16 -23.78 -11.80
N HIS A 395 7.02 -22.53 -11.35
CA HIS A 395 8.11 -21.82 -10.70
C HIS A 395 8.56 -22.51 -9.40
N LEU A 396 7.62 -22.94 -8.54
CA LEU A 396 7.94 -23.64 -7.30
C LEU A 396 8.67 -24.96 -7.56
N GLN A 397 8.20 -25.74 -8.54
CA GLN A 397 8.85 -26.98 -8.94
C GLN A 397 10.30 -26.76 -9.43
N GLY A 398 10.53 -25.68 -10.18
CA GLY A 398 11.88 -25.31 -10.66
C GLY A 398 12.83 -24.87 -9.54
N VAL A 399 12.32 -24.24 -8.48
CA VAL A 399 13.11 -23.77 -7.32
C VAL A 399 13.45 -24.92 -6.37
N GLU A 400 12.51 -25.84 -6.13
CA GLU A 400 12.72 -26.97 -5.20
C GLU A 400 13.61 -28.09 -5.78
N GLY A 401 13.99 -28.00 -7.06
CA GLY A 401 14.88 -28.97 -7.70
C GLY A 401 14.35 -30.40 -7.69
N ALA A 402 13.06 -30.58 -7.42
CA ALA A 402 12.50 -31.87 -7.09
C ALA A 402 12.17 -32.67 -8.35
N ALA A 403 12.66 -33.91 -8.36
CA ALA A 403 12.07 -35.05 -9.05
C ALA A 403 10.68 -35.41 -8.49
N ALA A 404 9.88 -34.42 -8.11
CA ALA A 404 8.47 -34.60 -7.84
C ALA A 404 7.81 -34.84 -9.19
N ASP A 405 7.17 -36.00 -9.35
CA ASP A 405 6.36 -36.34 -10.50
C ASP A 405 5.35 -35.20 -10.70
N ALA A 406 5.63 -34.31 -11.65
CA ALA A 406 4.62 -33.39 -12.13
C ALA A 406 3.41 -34.27 -12.46
N PRO A 407 2.22 -33.98 -11.92
CA PRO A 407 1.05 -34.79 -12.23
C PRO A 407 0.96 -34.89 -13.75
N SER A 408 0.78 -36.11 -14.25
CA SER A 408 0.82 -36.40 -15.70
C SER A 408 -0.21 -35.61 -16.51
N GLY A 409 -1.21 -34.99 -15.83
CA GLY A 409 -2.19 -34.07 -16.39
C GLY A 409 -1.96 -32.57 -16.14
N GLY A 410 -0.84 -32.16 -15.50
CA GLY A 410 -0.57 -30.78 -15.07
C GLY A 410 -1.20 -30.41 -13.73
N TRP A 411 -0.82 -29.24 -13.19
CA TRP A 411 -1.30 -28.74 -11.88
C TRP A 411 -2.72 -28.17 -11.92
N VAL A 412 -3.24 -27.93 -13.12
CA VAL A 412 -4.61 -27.47 -13.43
C VAL A 412 -5.10 -28.27 -14.63
N THR A 413 -6.41 -28.39 -14.82
CA THR A 413 -6.92 -29.12 -16.00
C THR A 413 -6.67 -28.34 -17.29
N ALA A 414 -6.53 -29.05 -18.41
CA ALA A 414 -6.32 -28.42 -19.71
C ALA A 414 -7.45 -27.45 -20.09
N ALA A 415 -8.70 -27.78 -19.74
CA ALA A 415 -9.86 -26.91 -19.99
C ALA A 415 -9.81 -25.62 -19.16
N GLU A 416 -9.45 -25.71 -17.88
CA GLU A 416 -9.27 -24.53 -17.01
C GLU A 416 -8.13 -23.65 -17.51
N HIS A 417 -6.99 -24.25 -17.90
CA HIS A 417 -5.85 -23.51 -18.40
C HIS A 417 -6.14 -22.76 -19.71
N VAL A 418 -6.81 -23.43 -20.67
CA VAL A 418 -7.18 -22.84 -21.96
C VAL A 418 -8.16 -21.69 -21.76
N ASN A 419 -9.19 -21.88 -20.93
CA ASN A 419 -10.22 -20.86 -20.66
C ASN A 419 -9.82 -19.84 -19.59
N ASN A 420 -8.65 -20.00 -18.96
CA ASN A 420 -8.20 -19.25 -17.79
C ASN A 420 -9.26 -19.20 -16.66
N ALA A 421 -9.95 -20.32 -16.44
CA ALA A 421 -11.02 -20.39 -15.44
C ALA A 421 -10.45 -20.37 -14.01
N PRO A 422 -11.23 -19.94 -13.00
CA PRO A 422 -10.85 -20.07 -11.59
C PRO A 422 -10.67 -21.55 -11.20
N ALA A 423 -9.51 -21.89 -10.65
CA ALA A 423 -9.13 -23.23 -10.20
C ALA A 423 -8.74 -23.22 -8.71
N VAL A 424 -8.86 -24.39 -8.07
CA VAL A 424 -8.49 -24.60 -6.66
C VAL A 424 -6.97 -24.65 -6.53
N LEU A 425 -6.44 -24.15 -5.42
CA LEU A 425 -5.01 -24.22 -5.09
C LEU A 425 -4.53 -25.68 -5.02
N PRO A 426 -3.56 -26.11 -5.87
CA PRO A 426 -2.89 -27.39 -5.75
C PRO A 426 -2.09 -27.46 -4.46
N GLU A 427 -1.89 -28.66 -3.94
CA GLU A 427 -1.22 -28.88 -2.64
C GLU A 427 0.13 -28.18 -2.54
N LEU A 428 0.97 -28.29 -3.57
CA LEU A 428 2.27 -27.62 -3.63
C LEU A 428 2.19 -26.09 -3.40
N VAL A 429 1.18 -25.43 -3.99
CA VAL A 429 0.99 -23.99 -3.83
C VAL A 429 0.37 -23.67 -2.47
N ARG A 430 -0.55 -24.51 -1.99
CA ARG A 430 -1.18 -24.37 -0.67
C ARG A 430 -0.15 -24.49 0.46
N GLU A 431 0.68 -25.52 0.45
CA GLU A 431 1.75 -25.74 1.43
C GLU A 431 2.71 -24.54 1.47
N GLU A 432 3.04 -23.98 0.31
CA GLU A 432 3.92 -22.82 0.20
C GLU A 432 3.31 -21.55 0.82
N LEU A 433 2.03 -21.28 0.53
CA LEU A 433 1.31 -20.15 1.12
C LEU A 433 1.09 -20.35 2.62
N GLN A 434 0.84 -21.58 3.06
CA GLN A 434 0.68 -21.91 4.48
C GLN A 434 2.00 -21.71 5.24
N ALA A 435 3.12 -22.18 4.69
CA ALA A 435 4.44 -21.97 5.29
C ALA A 435 4.78 -20.48 5.43
N ARG A 436 4.39 -19.64 4.46
CA ARG A 436 4.55 -18.18 4.57
C ARG A 436 3.65 -17.58 5.63
N THR A 437 2.42 -18.06 5.74
CA THR A 437 1.48 -17.59 6.76
C THR A 437 1.96 -17.96 8.16
N ASP A 438 2.49 -19.17 8.35
CA ASP A 438 3.11 -19.60 9.61
C ASP A 438 4.33 -18.74 9.96
N ALA A 439 5.17 -18.40 8.98
CA ALA A 439 6.29 -17.49 9.17
C ALA A 439 5.84 -16.08 9.59
N VAL A 440 4.73 -15.59 9.03
CA VAL A 440 4.10 -14.34 9.46
C VAL A 440 3.62 -14.45 10.91
N ALA A 441 2.84 -15.46 11.27
CA ALA A 441 2.32 -15.65 12.63
C ALA A 441 3.46 -15.75 13.67
N ALA A 442 4.54 -16.47 13.33
CA ALA A 442 5.71 -16.59 14.19
C ALA A 442 6.44 -15.24 14.38
N SER A 443 6.70 -14.52 13.29
CA SER A 443 7.42 -13.24 13.33
C SER A 443 6.61 -12.13 14.01
N THR A 444 5.28 -12.06 13.80
CA THR A 444 4.40 -11.12 14.49
C THR A 444 4.28 -11.46 15.98
N SER A 445 4.26 -12.74 16.35
CA SER A 445 4.29 -13.17 17.77
C SER A 445 5.57 -12.73 18.48
N VAL A 446 6.73 -12.81 17.81
CA VAL A 446 8.00 -12.29 18.34
C VAL A 446 7.95 -10.76 18.50
N ALA A 447 7.39 -10.04 17.52
CA ALA A 447 7.21 -8.59 17.60
C ALA A 447 6.26 -8.19 18.76
N MET A 448 5.16 -8.90 18.95
CA MET A 448 4.24 -8.73 20.08
C MET A 448 4.95 -8.98 21.42
N GLY A 449 5.74 -10.05 21.52
CA GLY A 449 6.55 -10.34 22.71
C GLY A 449 7.59 -9.24 23.00
N ALA A 450 8.24 -8.70 21.97
CA ALA A 450 9.17 -7.58 22.11
C ALA A 450 8.45 -6.28 22.52
N ALA A 451 7.27 -6.03 21.97
CA ALA A 451 6.45 -4.85 22.24
C ALA A 451 5.97 -4.81 23.70
N SER A 452 5.53 -5.94 24.26
CA SER A 452 5.10 -6.02 25.67
C SER A 452 6.21 -5.66 26.67
N SER A 453 7.48 -5.84 26.29
CA SER A 453 8.61 -5.48 27.15
C SER A 453 8.80 -3.96 27.33
N LEU A 454 8.21 -3.14 26.46
CA LEU A 454 8.26 -1.67 26.56
C LEU A 454 7.37 -1.12 27.68
N GLU A 455 6.29 -1.82 28.07
CA GLU A 455 5.36 -1.36 29.12
C GLU A 455 5.96 -1.47 30.54
N SER A 456 6.93 -2.37 30.73
CA SER A 456 7.46 -2.74 32.05
C SER A 456 8.19 -1.60 32.81
N LYS A 457 8.59 -0.52 32.13
CA LYS A 457 9.36 0.57 32.77
C LYS A 457 8.49 1.71 33.35
N ALA A 458 7.19 1.72 33.10
CA ALA A 458 6.30 2.80 33.58
C ALA A 458 5.94 2.72 35.08
N SER A 459 6.24 1.61 35.76
CA SER A 459 5.76 1.35 37.14
C SER A 459 6.79 0.66 38.04
N SER A 460 8.04 1.12 38.06
CA SER A 460 8.89 0.88 39.24
C SER A 460 8.96 2.16 40.07
N PRO A 461 8.11 2.33 41.12
CA PRO A 461 8.40 3.33 42.13
C PRO A 461 9.80 3.05 42.67
N ALA A 462 10.65 4.07 42.68
CA ALA A 462 12.00 4.00 43.21
C ALA A 462 11.95 3.30 44.58
N ARG A 463 12.47 2.08 44.63
CA ARG A 463 12.62 1.33 45.87
C ARG A 463 13.48 2.23 46.77
N PRO A 464 12.99 2.66 47.94
CA PRO A 464 13.79 3.51 48.81
C PRO A 464 15.11 2.78 49.06
N ALA A 465 16.22 3.47 48.82
CA ALA A 465 17.54 2.96 49.11
C ALA A 465 17.50 2.41 50.55
N ALA A 466 17.69 1.10 50.67
CA ALA A 466 17.77 0.45 51.97
C ALA A 466 19.05 0.96 52.62
N ASN A 467 18.92 2.03 53.40
CA ASN A 467 19.97 2.54 54.26
C ASN A 467 20.42 1.38 55.17
N GLY A 468 21.72 1.11 55.11
CA GLY A 468 22.32 -0.07 55.69
C GLY A 468 22.01 -0.26 57.17
N ARG A 469 21.86 -1.53 57.55
CA ARG A 469 22.32 -1.98 58.86
C ARG A 469 23.51 -2.89 58.63
N MET A 470 24.63 -2.39 59.14
CA MET A 470 25.92 -3.02 59.24
C MET A 470 25.78 -4.49 59.64
N HIS A 471 26.53 -5.33 58.93
CA HIS A 471 27.01 -6.59 59.45
C HIS A 471 27.68 -6.33 60.80
N GLN A 472 26.96 -6.63 61.89
CA GLN A 472 27.57 -6.94 63.17
C GLN A 472 27.56 -8.45 63.32
N ASP A 473 28.77 -8.98 63.25
CA ASP A 473 29.32 -10.14 63.93
C ASP A 473 28.48 -11.39 64.13
N ARG A 474 28.98 -12.39 63.41
CA ARG A 474 28.91 -13.83 63.66
C ARG A 474 29.26 -14.13 65.12
N ALA A 475 28.26 -14.44 65.94
CA ALA A 475 28.42 -15.19 67.17
C ALA A 475 27.52 -16.42 67.13
N VAL A 476 28.14 -17.58 66.98
CA VAL A 476 27.54 -18.89 67.17
C VAL A 476 27.34 -19.09 68.67
N ALA A 477 26.11 -19.39 69.09
CA ALA A 477 25.87 -19.98 70.41
C ALA A 477 24.86 -21.12 70.26
N GLN A 478 25.36 -22.31 70.63
CA GLN A 478 24.64 -23.57 70.62
C GLN A 478 23.51 -23.57 71.64
N THR A 479 22.50 -24.35 71.30
CA THR A 479 21.43 -24.88 72.13
C THR A 479 21.92 -25.27 73.54
N SER A 480 21.29 -24.72 74.57
CA SER A 480 21.17 -25.37 75.86
C SER A 480 19.76 -25.17 76.41
N VAL A 481 18.99 -26.25 76.34
CA VAL A 481 17.78 -26.48 77.12
C VAL A 481 18.24 -26.80 78.54
N VAL A 482 17.91 -25.95 79.52
CA VAL A 482 17.75 -26.34 80.92
C VAL A 482 16.60 -25.54 81.52
N GLN A 483 15.66 -26.29 82.11
CA GLN A 483 14.52 -25.84 82.89
C GLN A 483 14.94 -25.23 84.25
N SER A 484 14.30 -24.14 84.66
CA SER A 484 13.80 -23.92 86.04
C SER A 484 12.99 -22.61 86.07
N ILE A 485 11.68 -22.68 86.33
CA ILE A 485 11.03 -22.52 87.64
C ILE A 485 11.25 -21.12 88.25
N GLY A 486 10.19 -20.30 88.17
CA GLY A 486 9.51 -19.75 89.35
C GLY A 486 10.06 -18.50 90.05
N LEU A 487 9.10 -17.62 90.35
CA LEU A 487 8.99 -16.70 91.51
C LEU A 487 9.46 -15.23 91.37
N GLU A 488 8.45 -14.36 91.36
CA GLU A 488 8.16 -13.27 92.31
C GLU A 488 9.22 -12.21 92.69
N ALA A 489 8.77 -10.96 92.51
CA ALA A 489 8.76 -9.82 93.44
C ALA A 489 10.05 -9.32 94.13
N GLY A 490 10.32 -8.02 93.91
CA GLY A 490 10.37 -7.01 94.98
C GLY A 490 11.52 -7.03 96.00
N HIS A 491 12.34 -5.96 95.91
CA HIS A 491 13.35 -5.44 96.84
C HIS A 491 14.74 -6.09 96.87
#